data_AF-A0A7C5ZDM9-F1
#
_entry.id   AF-A0A7C5ZDM9-F1
#
_cell.length_a   1.000
_cell.length_b   1.000
_cell.length_c   1.000
_cell.angle_alpha   90.00
_cell.angle_beta   90.00
_cell.angle_gamma   90.00
#
_symmetry.space_group_name_H-M   'P 1'
#
loop_
_entity.id
_entity.type
_entity.pdbx_description
1 polymer ?
#
loop_
_entity_poly.entity_id
_entity_poly.type
_entity_poly.pdbx_seq_one_letter_code
_entity_poly.pdbx_strand_id
1 'polypeptide(L)'
;MIWIIPADTLADVPLRATRIVAGLSDPVYVAQPPGDNDRLFIVQQGSNGSASIYIYRYSTGTLNATPFLTVTGLATGGEQGLLGLAFHPNYTSNGQFYLNYTAVGGQWGAGVTRVVRYTRSSADLADPASAQTVLSFDQPQTNHNGGWMGFGPHDGYLYINTGDGGSGNDEGTGHTPGIGNAQDTSNLLGKVLRVDVNGDDFPTDAQRNYRIPPTNPFANQFGADEIWSYGLRNPWRASFDRVTGDFYIGDVGERAREEINFQPAASSGGENYGWRAMEGELVTGLTPVPPSPPRVDPIHTYVNPNEGRAVTGGHVYRGNENDALAGTYFFADFAYGRIWSFRYDPQTGQKLSFRHLTGTIPTDAGSIGLISSFGEDNLGRLYIVDLGGEIFRLIPALPGDANLDEVVNIRDLYLLASNWQTSSAATWRMGDFTDDGRIDMLDLNVLASNWQDISGGSSLWEALAQLGLPQVAVPEPAALSAVLLTLLPSMRSRRRR
;
A
#
# COMPACT_ATOMS: atom_id res chain seq x y z
N MET A 1 8.54 1.23 -33.02
CA MET A 1 7.34 0.36 -33.04
C MET A 1 7.19 -0.14 -31.62
N ILE A 2 6.30 0.48 -30.84
CA ILE A 2 6.06 0.08 -29.45
C ILE A 2 5.20 -1.17 -29.55
N TRP A 3 5.77 -2.32 -29.21
CA TRP A 3 5.04 -3.59 -29.19
C TRP A 3 4.18 -3.60 -27.93
N ILE A 4 2.86 -3.58 -28.14
CA ILE A 4 1.87 -3.86 -27.11
C ILE A 4 1.92 -5.37 -26.90
N ILE A 5 2.44 -5.81 -25.75
CA ILE A 5 2.33 -7.20 -25.30
C ILE A 5 0.83 -7.48 -25.04
N PRO A 6 0.23 -8.55 -25.61
CA PRO A 6 -1.16 -8.89 -25.32
C PRO A 6 -1.34 -9.19 -23.83
N ALA A 7 -2.46 -8.74 -23.26
CA ALA A 7 -2.70 -8.66 -21.82
C ALA A 7 -3.09 -9.98 -21.12
N ASP A 8 -3.04 -11.15 -21.78
CA ASP A 8 -3.80 -12.33 -21.32
C ASP A 8 -2.99 -13.56 -20.86
N THR A 9 -1.67 -13.46 -20.72
CA THR A 9 -0.87 -14.43 -19.93
C THR A 9 0.31 -13.67 -19.32
N LEU A 10 0.44 -13.70 -18.00
CA LEU A 10 1.44 -12.93 -17.27
C LEU A 10 2.12 -13.77 -16.21
N ALA A 11 3.43 -13.49 -16.12
CA ALA A 11 4.45 -14.23 -15.40
C ALA A 11 4.16 -14.79 -14.01
N ASP A 12 4.33 -16.11 -13.87
CA ASP A 12 4.80 -16.85 -12.70
C ASP A 12 6.18 -16.36 -12.26
N VAL A 13 6.35 -15.03 -12.15
CA VAL A 13 7.57 -14.38 -11.67
C VAL A 13 7.82 -14.91 -10.27
N PRO A 14 8.96 -15.59 -10.04
CA PRO A 14 9.36 -15.99 -8.71
C PRO A 14 9.63 -14.74 -7.86
N LEU A 15 9.26 -14.82 -6.59
CA LEU A 15 9.50 -13.78 -5.61
C LEU A 15 10.44 -14.31 -4.55
N ARG A 16 11.24 -13.43 -3.94
CA ARG A 16 11.91 -13.69 -2.67
C ARG A 16 11.68 -12.54 -1.71
N ALA A 17 11.92 -12.79 -0.43
CA ALA A 17 11.81 -11.81 0.64
C ALA A 17 13.17 -11.59 1.29
N THR A 18 13.69 -10.37 1.25
CA THR A 18 14.92 -9.99 1.95
C THR A 18 14.57 -9.25 3.22
N ARG A 19 15.02 -9.74 4.38
CA ARG A 19 14.80 -9.08 5.65
C ARG A 19 15.67 -7.83 5.77
N ILE A 20 15.04 -6.66 5.87
CA ILE A 20 15.74 -5.38 5.97
C ILE A 20 15.84 -4.86 7.41
N VAL A 21 14.89 -5.26 8.28
CA VAL A 21 14.85 -4.87 9.69
C VAL A 21 14.36 -6.04 10.53
N ALA A 22 14.90 -6.19 11.74
CA ALA A 22 14.46 -7.14 12.75
C ALA A 22 14.48 -6.49 14.15
N GLY A 23 13.84 -7.14 15.13
CA GLY A 23 13.86 -6.69 16.53
C GLY A 23 12.93 -5.52 16.84
N LEU A 24 11.95 -5.24 15.96
CA LEU A 24 10.88 -4.29 16.23
C LEU A 24 9.87 -4.92 17.21
N SER A 25 9.08 -4.09 17.87
CA SER A 25 7.96 -4.49 18.72
C SER A 25 6.65 -4.16 18.02
N ASP A 26 5.90 -5.17 17.59
CA ASP A 26 4.58 -5.04 16.96
C ASP A 26 4.55 -3.98 15.83
N PRO A 27 5.41 -4.09 14.79
CA PRO A 27 5.33 -3.19 13.66
C PRO A 27 4.03 -3.43 12.90
N VAL A 28 3.35 -2.35 12.55
CA VAL A 28 2.04 -2.41 11.91
C VAL A 28 2.00 -1.73 10.56
N TYR A 29 2.94 -0.84 10.24
CA TYR A 29 2.94 -0.16 8.95
C TYR A 29 4.32 0.32 8.54
N VAL A 30 4.56 0.43 7.23
CA VAL A 30 5.71 1.14 6.68
C VAL A 30 5.26 2.11 5.59
N ALA A 31 5.89 3.27 5.54
CA ALA A 31 5.64 4.27 4.50
C ALA A 31 6.90 5.08 4.22
N GLN A 32 7.00 5.61 2.99
CA GLN A 32 8.06 6.52 2.59
C GLN A 32 7.44 7.89 2.24
N PRO A 33 8.03 9.01 2.72
CA PRO A 33 7.54 10.33 2.33
C PRO A 33 7.82 10.62 0.86
N PRO A 34 6.93 11.35 0.15
CA PRO A 34 7.18 11.80 -1.20
C PRO A 34 8.51 12.55 -1.33
N GLY A 35 9.28 12.25 -2.37
CA GLY A 35 10.54 12.92 -2.67
C GLY A 35 11.74 12.51 -1.79
N ASP A 36 11.58 11.51 -0.94
CA ASP A 36 12.65 10.95 -0.11
C ASP A 36 12.82 9.47 -0.42
N ASN A 37 13.92 9.10 -1.09
CA ASN A 37 14.17 7.71 -1.47
C ASN A 37 15.14 6.99 -0.52
N ASP A 38 15.59 7.64 0.57
CA ASP A 38 16.53 7.05 1.51
C ASP A 38 15.84 6.48 2.76
N ARG A 39 14.74 7.11 3.19
CA ARG A 39 14.14 6.79 4.49
C ARG A 39 12.84 6.02 4.37
N LEU A 40 12.77 4.88 5.04
CA LEU A 40 11.54 4.14 5.25
C LEU A 40 11.10 4.29 6.71
N PHE A 41 9.89 4.80 6.93
CA PHE A 41 9.34 5.03 8.26
C PHE A 41 8.52 3.82 8.68
N ILE A 42 8.79 3.30 9.87
CA ILE A 42 8.22 2.07 10.40
C ILE A 42 7.41 2.42 11.64
N VAL A 43 6.12 2.14 11.60
CA VAL A 43 5.17 2.38 12.68
C VAL A 43 5.09 1.15 13.57
N GLN A 44 5.35 1.32 14.87
CA GLN A 44 5.08 0.31 15.88
C GLN A 44 3.76 0.61 16.60
N GLN A 45 2.93 -0.40 16.83
CA GLN A 45 1.62 -0.25 17.45
C GLN A 45 1.69 0.38 18.84
N GLY A 46 2.74 0.02 19.58
CA GLY A 46 3.00 0.51 20.93
C GLY A 46 2.43 -0.39 22.01
N SER A 47 2.92 -0.17 23.23
CA SER A 47 2.49 -0.86 24.44
C SER A 47 2.64 0.10 25.62
N ASN A 48 1.98 -0.20 26.74
CA ASN A 48 2.09 0.59 27.98
C ASN A 48 1.78 2.10 27.75
N GLY A 49 0.82 2.39 26.88
CA GLY A 49 0.39 3.75 26.58
C GLY A 49 1.34 4.58 25.73
N SER A 50 2.35 3.99 25.08
CA SER A 50 3.24 4.67 24.14
C SER A 50 3.57 3.86 22.90
N ALA A 51 3.77 4.55 21.78
CA ALA A 51 4.16 3.99 20.49
C ALA A 51 5.28 4.84 19.87
N SER A 52 6.04 4.25 18.94
CA SER A 52 7.14 4.96 18.27
C SER A 52 7.17 4.68 16.77
N ILE A 53 7.70 5.65 16.03
CA ILE A 53 7.99 5.54 14.61
C ILE A 53 9.51 5.54 14.45
N TYR A 54 10.06 4.54 13.78
CA TYR A 54 11.49 4.44 13.50
C TYR A 54 11.79 4.71 12.03
N ILE A 55 13.05 5.08 11.74
CA ILE A 55 13.52 5.29 10.37
C ILE A 55 14.54 4.21 10.04
N TYR A 56 14.30 3.45 8.98
CA TYR A 56 15.31 2.65 8.32
C TYR A 56 15.92 3.46 7.16
N ARG A 57 17.25 3.38 7.01
CA ARG A 57 17.97 4.03 5.91
C ARG A 57 18.48 3.04 4.90
N TYR A 58 18.15 3.25 3.63
CA TYR A 58 18.71 2.45 2.54
C TYR A 58 20.20 2.74 2.33
N SER A 59 20.64 4.00 2.47
CA SER A 59 22.03 4.37 2.21
C SER A 59 23.03 3.71 3.16
N THR A 60 22.63 3.45 4.41
CA THR A 60 23.47 2.82 5.43
C THR A 60 23.08 1.38 5.74
N GLY A 61 21.89 0.95 5.34
CA GLY A 61 21.34 -0.36 5.67
C GLY A 61 21.02 -0.52 7.17
N THR A 62 20.71 0.57 7.88
CA THR A 62 20.53 0.56 9.34
C THR A 62 19.23 1.20 9.79
N LEU A 63 18.66 0.67 10.88
CA LEU A 63 17.61 1.33 11.64
C LEU A 63 18.21 2.41 12.55
N ASN A 64 17.65 3.62 12.54
CA ASN A 64 18.05 4.68 13.46
C ASN A 64 17.76 4.25 14.91
N ALA A 65 18.72 4.45 15.80
CA ALA A 65 18.55 4.12 17.23
C ALA A 65 17.54 5.05 17.94
N THR A 66 17.43 6.30 17.47
CA THR A 66 16.44 7.26 17.98
C THR A 66 15.19 7.22 17.10
N PRO A 67 13.99 7.07 17.69
CA PRO A 67 12.75 7.12 16.92
C PRO A 67 12.54 8.52 16.33
N PHE A 68 11.89 8.58 15.17
CA PHE A 68 11.42 9.81 14.55
C PHE A 68 10.45 10.56 15.46
N LEU A 69 9.54 9.82 16.09
CA LEU A 69 8.54 10.34 17.03
C LEU A 69 8.15 9.23 18.00
N THR A 70 7.92 9.60 19.26
CA THR A 70 7.23 8.78 20.25
C THR A 70 5.95 9.49 20.67
N VAL A 71 4.82 8.78 20.60
CA VAL A 71 3.50 9.27 21.01
C VAL A 71 3.10 8.59 22.32
N THR A 72 2.55 9.35 23.26
CA THR A 72 2.13 8.89 24.59
C THR A 72 0.62 9.11 24.79
N GLY A 73 0.05 8.50 25.84
CA GLY A 73 -1.38 8.64 26.15
C GLY A 73 -2.29 7.75 25.29
N LEU A 74 -1.72 6.69 24.71
CA LEU A 74 -2.43 5.76 23.86
C LEU A 74 -3.23 4.74 24.69
N ALA A 75 -4.41 4.36 24.19
CA ALA A 75 -4.96 3.06 24.53
C ALA A 75 -4.15 2.00 23.76
N THR A 76 -3.80 0.90 24.42
CA THR A 76 -2.91 -0.12 23.82
C THR A 76 -3.44 -1.51 24.10
N GLY A 77 -3.39 -2.38 23.11
CA GLY A 77 -3.77 -3.79 23.21
C GLY A 77 -4.78 -4.18 22.15
N GLY A 78 -4.70 -5.43 21.67
CA GLY A 78 -5.54 -5.90 20.57
C GLY A 78 -5.36 -5.03 19.33
N GLU A 79 -6.42 -4.37 18.90
CA GLU A 79 -6.44 -3.50 17.72
C GLU A 79 -6.15 -2.02 18.06
N GLN A 80 -5.97 -1.67 19.33
CA GLN A 80 -5.68 -0.31 19.78
C GLN A 80 -4.18 0.00 19.74
N GLY A 81 -3.84 1.25 19.43
CA GLY A 81 -2.47 1.76 19.47
C GLY A 81 -2.25 2.83 18.41
N LEU A 82 -1.01 2.97 17.95
CA LEU A 82 -0.66 3.75 16.76
C LEU A 82 -0.81 2.88 15.51
N LEU A 83 -1.72 3.24 14.61
CA LEU A 83 -2.19 2.34 13.55
C LEU A 83 -1.88 2.85 12.14
N GLY A 84 -1.91 4.16 11.92
CA GLY A 84 -1.75 4.79 10.61
C GLY A 84 -0.71 5.90 10.58
N LEU A 85 -0.06 6.05 9.43
CA LEU A 85 0.86 7.13 9.10
C LEU A 85 0.63 7.54 7.64
N ALA A 86 0.41 8.83 7.38
CA ALA A 86 0.38 9.38 6.04
C ALA A 86 1.25 10.65 5.97
N PHE A 87 2.10 10.75 4.96
CA PHE A 87 2.85 11.97 4.67
C PHE A 87 2.02 12.89 3.79
N HIS A 88 2.03 14.19 4.09
CA HIS A 88 1.40 15.17 3.21
C HIS A 88 2.03 15.09 1.80
N PRO A 89 1.27 15.25 0.70
CA PRO A 89 1.84 15.23 -0.66
C PRO A 89 2.99 16.25 -0.85
N ASN A 90 2.91 17.39 -0.17
CA ASN A 90 3.95 18.43 -0.10
C ASN A 90 4.95 18.27 1.06
N TYR A 91 5.15 17.07 1.61
CA TYR A 91 6.02 16.83 2.78
C TYR A 91 7.44 17.39 2.62
N THR A 92 7.99 17.36 1.40
CA THR A 92 9.32 17.93 1.10
C THR A 92 9.43 19.40 1.49
N SER A 93 8.36 20.17 1.30
CA SER A 93 8.31 21.61 1.58
C SER A 93 7.73 21.94 2.95
N ASN A 94 6.64 21.27 3.37
CA ASN A 94 5.93 21.61 4.61
C ASN A 94 6.29 20.73 5.82
N GLY A 95 6.91 19.57 5.60
CA GLY A 95 7.28 18.64 6.65
C GLY A 95 6.11 18.01 7.41
N GLN A 96 4.88 18.11 6.88
CA GLN A 96 3.66 17.69 7.57
C GLN A 96 3.33 16.21 7.34
N PHE A 97 2.96 15.53 8.41
CA PHE A 97 2.51 14.14 8.37
C PHE A 97 1.37 13.94 9.38
N TYR A 98 0.64 12.85 9.22
CA TYR A 98 -0.59 12.56 9.93
C TYR A 98 -0.51 11.18 10.54
N LEU A 99 -0.99 11.05 11.78
CA LEU A 99 -1.08 9.79 12.48
C LEU A 99 -2.54 9.45 12.77
N ASN A 100 -2.87 8.16 12.71
CA ASN A 100 -4.12 7.61 13.21
C ASN A 100 -3.82 6.71 14.41
N TYR A 101 -4.39 7.02 15.57
CA TYR A 101 -4.18 6.22 16.77
C TYR A 101 -5.37 6.25 17.72
N THR A 102 -5.44 5.25 18.60
CA THR A 102 -6.44 5.19 19.67
C THR A 102 -5.87 5.81 20.95
N ALA A 103 -6.46 6.90 21.43
CA ALA A 103 -6.16 7.52 22.72
C ALA A 103 -7.01 6.92 23.85
N VAL A 104 -6.54 7.01 25.10
CA VAL A 104 -7.35 6.64 26.28
C VAL A 104 -8.57 7.56 26.45
N GLY A 105 -9.65 7.04 27.04
CA GLY A 105 -10.86 7.81 27.35
C GLY A 105 -12.05 7.40 26.48
N GLY A 106 -12.80 8.39 26.00
CA GLY A 106 -14.03 8.21 25.21
C GLY A 106 -15.26 7.95 26.06
N GLN A 107 -16.44 8.25 25.52
CA GLN A 107 -17.74 8.13 26.17
C GLN A 107 -17.99 6.72 26.73
N TRP A 108 -17.51 5.69 26.04
CA TRP A 108 -17.71 4.28 26.42
C TRP A 108 -16.50 3.67 27.13
N GLY A 109 -15.43 4.45 27.36
CA GLY A 109 -14.21 3.98 28.03
C GLY A 109 -13.34 3.06 27.19
N ALA A 110 -13.68 2.83 25.91
CA ALA A 110 -12.92 1.99 24.99
C ALA A 110 -11.96 2.78 24.09
N GLY A 111 -11.75 4.07 24.38
CA GLY A 111 -10.80 4.93 23.69
C GLY A 111 -11.44 5.88 22.68
N VAL A 112 -10.58 6.68 22.06
CA VAL A 112 -10.94 7.71 21.08
C VAL A 112 -10.00 7.58 19.90
N THR A 113 -10.54 7.41 18.69
CA THR A 113 -9.72 7.51 17.47
C THR A 113 -9.34 8.97 17.26
N ARG A 114 -8.05 9.21 17.04
CA ARG A 114 -7.52 10.54 16.72
C ARG A 114 -6.70 10.49 15.45
N VAL A 115 -7.07 11.38 14.53
CA VAL A 115 -6.20 11.78 13.42
C VAL A 115 -5.51 13.08 13.80
N VAL A 116 -4.18 13.06 13.83
CA VAL A 116 -3.37 14.17 14.34
C VAL A 116 -2.29 14.54 13.33
N ARG A 117 -2.22 15.82 12.99
CA ARG A 117 -1.14 16.41 12.20
C ARG A 117 0.05 16.71 13.09
N TYR A 118 1.24 16.39 12.59
CA TYR A 118 2.54 16.77 13.12
C TYR A 118 3.39 17.39 12.02
N THR A 119 4.45 18.10 12.42
CA THR A 119 5.47 18.64 11.52
C THR A 119 6.85 18.12 11.95
N ARG A 120 7.74 17.87 10.98
CA ARG A 120 9.13 17.51 11.27
C ARG A 120 9.93 18.69 11.84
N SER A 121 10.77 18.45 12.83
CA SER A 121 11.73 19.43 13.37
C SER A 121 13.06 19.42 12.62
N SER A 122 13.41 18.27 12.05
CA SER A 122 14.55 18.08 11.16
C SER A 122 14.20 17.02 10.11
N ALA A 123 15.16 16.52 9.33
CA ALA A 123 14.91 15.31 8.58
C ALA A 123 14.43 14.21 9.55
N ASP A 124 15.22 13.85 10.55
CA ASP A 124 15.06 12.57 11.26
C ASP A 124 14.27 12.64 12.54
N LEU A 125 13.70 13.81 12.85
CA LEU A 125 12.95 14.04 14.06
C LEU A 125 11.66 14.80 13.74
N ALA A 126 10.57 14.37 14.36
CA ALA A 126 9.34 15.14 14.47
C ALA A 126 9.47 16.23 15.55
N ASP A 127 8.57 17.22 15.52
CA ASP A 127 8.31 18.08 16.67
C ASP A 127 7.06 17.56 17.42
N PRO A 128 7.20 16.92 18.60
CA PRO A 128 6.04 16.46 19.36
C PRO A 128 5.09 17.60 19.76
N ALA A 129 5.58 18.84 19.91
CA ALA A 129 4.77 20.00 20.29
C ALA A 129 3.91 20.53 19.13
N SER A 130 4.18 20.10 17.89
CA SER A 130 3.40 20.47 16.71
C SER A 130 2.07 19.72 16.56
N ALA A 131 1.77 18.80 17.50
CA ALA A 131 0.57 17.97 17.47
C ALA A 131 -0.71 18.83 17.37
N GLN A 132 -1.49 18.61 16.32
CA GLN A 132 -2.76 19.26 16.12
C GLN A 132 -3.82 18.25 15.69
N THR A 133 -4.89 18.11 16.48
CA THR A 133 -6.01 17.26 16.09
C THR A 133 -6.58 17.74 14.76
N VAL A 134 -6.80 16.79 13.86
CA VAL A 134 -7.52 16.99 12.60
C VAL A 134 -8.93 16.46 12.76
N LEU A 135 -9.09 15.22 13.20
CA LEU A 135 -10.38 14.56 13.39
C LEU A 135 -10.34 13.70 14.65
N SER A 136 -11.44 13.63 15.39
CA SER A 136 -11.55 12.78 16.58
C SER A 136 -12.97 12.24 16.74
N PHE A 137 -13.11 10.97 17.13
CA PHE A 137 -14.38 10.36 17.47
C PHE A 137 -14.19 9.19 18.44
N ASP A 138 -15.23 8.90 19.23
CA ASP A 138 -15.17 7.89 20.28
C ASP A 138 -15.31 6.47 19.72
N GLN A 139 -14.59 5.53 20.31
CA GLN A 139 -14.69 4.10 19.99
C GLN A 139 -15.61 3.41 21.01
N PRO A 140 -16.64 2.68 20.56
CA PRO A 140 -17.57 2.03 21.48
C PRO A 140 -17.01 0.74 22.08
N GLN A 141 -16.08 0.07 21.41
CA GLN A 141 -15.35 -1.11 21.89
C GLN A 141 -13.85 -1.01 21.60
N THR A 142 -13.07 -1.92 22.18
CA THR A 142 -11.59 -1.95 22.06
C THR A 142 -11.10 -2.64 20.78
N ASN A 143 -12.00 -2.99 19.87
CA ASN A 143 -11.72 -3.65 18.60
C ASN A 143 -12.50 -2.97 17.46
N HIS A 144 -12.15 -3.34 16.23
CA HIS A 144 -12.58 -2.71 14.98
C HIS A 144 -12.27 -1.21 14.94
N ASN A 145 -11.03 -0.86 15.26
CA ASN A 145 -10.59 0.53 15.25
C ASN A 145 -10.22 1.03 13.84
N GLY A 146 -10.08 0.12 12.86
CA GLY A 146 -9.57 0.44 11.52
C GLY A 146 -8.14 1.00 11.61
N GLY A 147 -7.92 2.19 11.08
CA GLY A 147 -6.69 2.94 11.36
C GLY A 147 -5.81 3.23 10.15
N TRP A 148 -6.10 2.64 8.99
CA TRP A 148 -5.41 3.04 7.75
C TRP A 148 -5.74 4.49 7.36
N MET A 149 -4.76 5.17 6.76
CA MET A 149 -4.94 6.46 6.12
C MET A 149 -3.95 6.66 4.97
N GLY A 150 -4.36 7.43 3.96
CA GLY A 150 -3.53 7.75 2.80
C GLY A 150 -4.11 8.93 2.02
N PHE A 151 -3.25 9.62 1.26
CA PHE A 151 -3.69 10.70 0.37
C PHE A 151 -4.11 10.15 -0.99
N GLY A 152 -5.28 10.56 -1.46
CA GLY A 152 -5.74 10.22 -2.80
C GLY A 152 -4.79 10.80 -3.85
N PRO A 153 -4.29 9.99 -4.81
CA PRO A 153 -3.27 10.44 -5.76
C PRO A 153 -3.79 11.49 -6.77
N HIS A 154 -5.10 11.54 -6.99
CA HIS A 154 -5.73 12.45 -7.97
C HIS A 154 -6.31 13.72 -7.35
N ASP A 155 -6.89 13.61 -6.16
CA ASP A 155 -7.57 14.73 -5.50
C ASP A 155 -6.75 15.37 -4.38
N GLY A 156 -5.73 14.68 -3.86
CA GLY A 156 -4.87 15.16 -2.78
C GLY A 156 -5.56 15.25 -1.42
N TYR A 157 -6.74 14.64 -1.25
CA TYR A 157 -7.44 14.60 0.03
C TYR A 157 -6.96 13.44 0.91
N LEU A 158 -7.14 13.56 2.22
CA LEU A 158 -6.80 12.51 3.17
C LEU A 158 -7.99 11.56 3.33
N TYR A 159 -7.75 10.27 3.04
CA TYR A 159 -8.70 9.18 3.23
C TYR A 159 -8.38 8.44 4.53
N ILE A 160 -9.41 8.08 5.30
CA ILE A 160 -9.26 7.51 6.65
C ILE A 160 -10.23 6.34 6.81
N ASN A 161 -9.72 5.15 7.07
CA ASN A 161 -10.53 3.96 7.35
C ASN A 161 -10.95 3.92 8.82
N THR A 162 -12.22 3.61 9.07
CA THR A 162 -12.78 3.45 10.40
C THR A 162 -13.60 2.15 10.46
N GLY A 163 -13.36 1.33 11.48
CA GLY A 163 -14.22 0.17 11.73
C GLY A 163 -15.54 0.57 12.37
N ASP A 164 -16.50 -0.36 12.39
CA ASP A 164 -17.86 -0.19 12.94
C ASP A 164 -17.88 0.08 14.45
N GLY A 165 -16.74 -0.09 15.12
CA GLY A 165 -16.57 0.15 16.54
C GLY A 165 -16.63 -1.11 17.39
N GLY A 166 -16.66 -2.29 16.78
CA GLY A 166 -16.45 -3.56 17.46
C GLY A 166 -17.73 -4.32 17.76
N SER A 167 -17.68 -5.20 18.76
CA SER A 167 -18.79 -6.11 19.09
C SER A 167 -19.12 -7.10 17.95
N GLY A 168 -20.09 -7.98 18.20
CA GLY A 168 -20.65 -8.86 17.16
C GLY A 168 -21.86 -8.22 16.49
N ASN A 169 -22.10 -8.57 15.23
CA ASN A 169 -23.26 -8.11 14.43
C ASN A 169 -23.44 -6.58 14.31
N ASP A 170 -22.45 -5.75 14.66
CA ASP A 170 -22.59 -4.28 14.69
C ASP A 170 -23.77 -3.85 15.60
N GLU A 171 -23.75 -4.38 16.83
CA GLU A 171 -24.76 -4.17 17.87
C GLU A 171 -24.17 -3.96 19.27
N GLY A 172 -24.99 -3.41 20.15
CA GLY A 172 -24.69 -3.23 21.57
C GLY A 172 -24.33 -1.79 21.91
N THR A 173 -23.59 -1.61 23.00
CA THR A 173 -23.21 -0.29 23.50
C THR A 173 -22.50 0.53 22.42
N GLY A 174 -23.03 1.73 22.15
CA GLY A 174 -22.47 2.69 21.20
C GLY A 174 -22.72 2.39 19.72
N HIS A 175 -23.52 1.36 19.40
CA HIS A 175 -24.00 1.09 18.04
C HIS A 175 -25.44 1.57 17.88
N THR A 176 -25.80 2.04 16.68
CA THR A 176 -27.17 2.52 16.41
C THR A 176 -28.18 1.36 16.42
N PRO A 177 -29.16 1.33 17.35
CA PRO A 177 -30.05 0.19 17.50
C PRO A 177 -30.86 -0.13 16.24
N GLY A 178 -30.79 -1.39 15.79
CA GLY A 178 -31.50 -1.88 14.60
C GLY A 178 -30.92 -1.43 13.26
N ILE A 179 -29.87 -0.60 13.28
CA ILE A 179 -29.18 -0.09 12.08
C ILE A 179 -27.72 -0.57 12.03
N GLY A 180 -27.03 -0.53 13.17
CA GLY A 180 -25.57 -0.68 13.24
C GLY A 180 -24.86 0.59 12.78
N ASN A 181 -23.63 0.78 13.24
CA ASN A 181 -22.80 1.93 12.90
C ASN A 181 -22.39 1.92 11.44
N ALA A 182 -22.10 0.75 10.85
CA ALA A 182 -21.63 0.67 9.47
C ALA A 182 -22.66 1.22 8.47
N GLN A 183 -23.95 0.97 8.72
CA GLN A 183 -25.07 1.49 7.90
C GLN A 183 -25.59 2.86 8.34
N ASP A 184 -25.36 3.26 9.60
CA ASP A 184 -25.75 4.59 10.06
C ASP A 184 -24.81 5.65 9.47
N THR A 185 -25.36 6.48 8.59
CA THR A 185 -24.62 7.56 7.93
C THR A 185 -24.49 8.81 8.80
N SER A 186 -25.10 8.87 9.99
CA SER A 186 -24.98 10.01 10.90
C SER A 186 -23.72 9.98 11.80
N ASN A 187 -22.94 8.91 11.73
CA ASN A 187 -21.70 8.74 12.49
C ASN A 187 -20.52 8.31 11.60
N LEU A 188 -19.32 8.29 12.20
CA LEU A 188 -18.05 8.11 11.50
C LEU A 188 -17.51 6.68 11.55
N LEU A 189 -18.26 5.70 12.07
CA LEU A 189 -17.81 4.32 12.28
C LEU A 189 -18.26 3.41 11.13
N GLY A 190 -17.39 2.48 10.70
CA GLY A 190 -17.64 1.55 9.58
C GLY A 190 -17.63 2.26 8.22
N LYS A 191 -16.68 3.18 8.03
CA LYS A 191 -16.60 4.12 6.90
C LYS A 191 -15.20 4.18 6.30
N VAL A 192 -15.13 4.65 5.07
CA VAL A 192 -13.98 5.44 4.61
C VAL A 192 -14.39 6.91 4.64
N LEU A 193 -13.63 7.72 5.36
CA LEU A 193 -13.80 9.16 5.44
C LEU A 193 -12.85 9.86 4.47
N ARG A 194 -13.23 11.03 3.96
CA ARG A 194 -12.38 11.88 3.10
C ARG A 194 -12.45 13.34 3.52
N VAL A 195 -11.31 13.93 3.85
CA VAL A 195 -11.19 15.31 4.35
C VAL A 195 -10.07 16.09 3.64
N ASP A 196 -10.23 17.41 3.51
CA ASP A 196 -9.18 18.31 3.02
C ASP A 196 -8.44 18.95 4.20
N VAL A 197 -7.19 18.53 4.40
CA VAL A 197 -6.34 18.98 5.51
C VAL A 197 -5.63 20.32 5.27
N ASN A 198 -5.86 20.95 4.11
CA ASN A 198 -5.26 22.24 3.73
C ASN A 198 -6.12 23.46 4.12
N GLY A 199 -7.26 23.25 4.78
CA GLY A 199 -8.06 24.32 5.35
C GLY A 199 -8.83 23.87 6.58
N ASP A 200 -9.74 24.71 7.04
CA ASP A 200 -10.55 24.46 8.23
C ASP A 200 -11.94 25.09 8.07
N ASP A 201 -12.97 24.24 8.01
CA ASP A 201 -14.38 24.65 8.00
C ASP A 201 -14.98 24.70 9.42
N PHE A 202 -14.22 24.28 10.44
CA PHE A 202 -14.64 24.20 11.84
C PHE A 202 -13.73 25.02 12.78
N PRO A 203 -13.45 26.31 12.50
CA PRO A 203 -12.42 27.10 13.19
C PRO A 203 -12.64 27.32 14.69
N THR A 204 -13.83 27.01 15.20
CA THR A 204 -14.17 27.10 16.63
C THR A 204 -14.11 25.76 17.36
N ASP A 205 -13.82 24.67 16.66
CA ASP A 205 -13.79 23.30 17.19
C ASP A 205 -12.36 22.74 17.15
N ALA A 206 -11.68 22.74 18.28
CA ALA A 206 -10.31 22.25 18.36
C ALA A 206 -10.15 20.73 18.05
N GLN A 207 -11.24 19.98 17.93
CA GLN A 207 -11.22 18.56 17.54
C GLN A 207 -11.47 18.34 16.04
N ARG A 208 -11.80 19.39 15.28
CA ARG A 208 -12.00 19.36 13.83
C ARG A 208 -11.23 20.47 13.16
N ASN A 209 -10.27 20.11 12.33
CA ASN A 209 -9.39 21.05 11.65
C ASN A 209 -9.06 20.55 10.25
N TYR A 210 -10.08 20.63 9.41
CA TYR A 210 -10.10 20.23 8.00
C TYR A 210 -11.26 20.95 7.32
N ARG A 211 -11.26 20.97 5.98
CA ARG A 211 -12.43 21.28 5.18
C ARG A 211 -13.13 20.01 4.74
N ILE A 212 -14.43 20.12 4.53
CA ILE A 212 -15.21 19.11 3.82
C ILE A 212 -14.98 19.29 2.33
N PRO A 213 -14.46 18.28 1.60
CA PRO A 213 -14.46 18.33 0.15
C PRO A 213 -15.88 18.50 -0.36
N PRO A 214 -16.18 19.51 -1.19
CA PRO A 214 -17.54 19.74 -1.70
C PRO A 214 -18.04 18.60 -2.60
N THR A 215 -17.13 17.73 -3.04
CA THR A 215 -17.40 16.53 -3.83
C THR A 215 -17.65 15.29 -2.96
N ASN A 216 -17.68 15.40 -1.63
CA ASN A 216 -18.10 14.28 -0.79
C ASN A 216 -19.58 13.95 -1.05
N PRO A 217 -19.96 12.67 -1.12
CA PRO A 217 -21.32 12.25 -1.44
C PRO A 217 -22.36 12.72 -0.41
N PHE A 218 -21.94 12.92 0.85
CA PHE A 218 -22.81 13.37 1.93
C PHE A 218 -22.67 14.87 2.24
N ALA A 219 -21.81 15.61 1.56
CA ALA A 219 -21.58 17.03 1.85
C ALA A 219 -22.88 17.85 1.70
N ASN A 220 -23.30 18.50 2.79
CA ASN A 220 -24.55 19.26 2.89
C ASN A 220 -25.81 18.42 2.58
N GLN A 221 -25.75 17.11 2.81
CA GLN A 221 -26.88 16.19 2.70
C GLN A 221 -27.15 15.51 4.04
N PHE A 222 -28.15 14.61 4.09
CA PHE A 222 -28.37 13.80 5.29
C PHE A 222 -27.23 12.78 5.45
N GLY A 223 -26.43 12.95 6.50
CA GLY A 223 -25.29 12.12 6.83
C GLY A 223 -24.14 12.97 7.40
N ALA A 224 -23.08 12.32 7.83
CA ALA A 224 -21.82 12.98 8.17
C ALA A 224 -21.10 13.37 6.88
N ASP A 225 -20.77 14.66 6.76
CA ASP A 225 -20.19 15.26 5.57
C ASP A 225 -18.83 14.64 5.20
N GLU A 226 -18.13 14.02 6.15
CA GLU A 226 -16.83 13.37 5.99
C GLU A 226 -16.90 12.04 5.23
N ILE A 227 -18.07 11.41 5.15
CA ILE A 227 -18.19 10.05 4.59
C ILE A 227 -17.92 10.07 3.09
N TRP A 228 -16.99 9.21 2.67
CA TRP A 228 -16.73 8.90 1.27
C TRP A 228 -17.40 7.59 0.83
N SER A 229 -17.29 6.54 1.64
CA SER A 229 -18.01 5.28 1.48
C SER A 229 -18.31 4.65 2.84
N TYR A 230 -19.25 3.70 2.89
CA TYR A 230 -19.79 3.16 4.14
C TYR A 230 -20.15 1.68 4.04
N GLY A 231 -20.65 1.10 5.13
CA GLY A 231 -21.02 -0.32 5.17
C GLY A 231 -19.81 -1.25 5.26
N LEU A 232 -18.74 -0.81 5.93
CA LEU A 232 -17.54 -1.61 6.19
C LEU A 232 -17.55 -2.10 7.64
N ARG A 233 -16.93 -3.26 7.92
CA ARG A 233 -16.87 -3.83 9.27
C ARG A 233 -15.61 -3.40 10.02
N ASN A 234 -14.45 -3.84 9.55
CA ASN A 234 -13.15 -3.49 10.09
C ASN A 234 -12.13 -3.38 8.95
N PRO A 235 -12.15 -2.27 8.19
CA PRO A 235 -11.27 -2.05 7.05
C PRO A 235 -9.82 -1.83 7.51
N TRP A 236 -9.05 -2.93 7.63
CA TRP A 236 -7.73 -3.00 8.27
C TRP A 236 -6.67 -2.19 7.51
N ARG A 237 -6.28 -2.61 6.29
CA ARG A 237 -5.48 -1.80 5.36
C ARG A 237 -6.22 -1.54 4.07
N ALA A 238 -5.87 -0.42 3.47
CA ALA A 238 -6.25 -0.09 2.11
C ALA A 238 -5.04 0.45 1.35
N SER A 239 -5.16 0.63 0.06
CA SER A 239 -4.17 1.35 -0.73
C SER A 239 -4.80 1.89 -2.01
N PHE A 240 -4.25 3.02 -2.46
CA PHE A 240 -4.46 3.46 -3.83
C PHE A 240 -3.44 2.78 -4.71
N ASP A 241 -3.86 2.31 -5.87
CA ASP A 241 -2.96 2.13 -6.99
C ASP A 241 -2.41 3.52 -7.37
N ARG A 242 -1.13 3.75 -7.11
CA ARG A 242 -0.48 5.04 -7.34
C ARG A 242 -0.55 5.53 -8.79
N VAL A 243 -0.76 4.63 -9.76
CA VAL A 243 -0.82 4.98 -11.19
C VAL A 243 -2.25 5.29 -11.61
N THR A 244 -3.20 4.42 -11.28
CA THR A 244 -4.59 4.55 -11.76
C THR A 244 -5.47 5.35 -10.80
N GLY A 245 -5.11 5.40 -9.51
CA GLY A 245 -5.91 5.96 -8.43
C GLY A 245 -7.03 5.04 -7.95
N ASP A 246 -7.09 3.80 -8.43
CA ASP A 246 -8.08 2.83 -7.97
C ASP A 246 -7.80 2.47 -6.51
N PHE A 247 -8.86 2.28 -5.73
CA PHE A 247 -8.75 2.12 -4.28
C PHE A 247 -9.16 0.70 -3.87
N TYR A 248 -8.26 0.01 -3.17
CA TYR A 248 -8.45 -1.35 -2.66
C TYR A 248 -8.55 -1.31 -1.14
N ILE A 249 -9.51 -2.06 -0.57
CA ILE A 249 -9.78 -2.07 0.87
C ILE A 249 -9.84 -3.53 1.33
N GLY A 250 -8.99 -3.93 2.28
CA GLY A 250 -9.14 -5.19 3.00
C GLY A 250 -10.09 -4.99 4.18
N ASP A 251 -11.22 -5.68 4.18
CA ASP A 251 -12.25 -5.58 5.23
C ASP A 251 -12.45 -6.92 5.95
N VAL A 252 -12.18 -6.93 7.25
CA VAL A 252 -12.25 -8.16 8.08
C VAL A 252 -13.69 -8.49 8.40
N GLY A 253 -14.13 -9.68 8.02
CA GLY A 253 -15.47 -10.17 8.31
C GLY A 253 -15.65 -10.70 9.73
N GLU A 254 -16.87 -11.15 10.05
CA GLU A 254 -17.20 -11.61 11.39
C GLU A 254 -16.87 -13.09 11.61
N ARG A 255 -17.39 -13.97 10.75
CA ARG A 255 -17.32 -15.44 10.94
C ARG A 255 -17.23 -16.25 9.66
N ALA A 256 -17.64 -15.72 8.50
CA ALA A 256 -17.87 -16.50 7.31
C ALA A 256 -17.04 -16.06 6.10
N ARG A 257 -16.76 -14.77 5.94
CA ARG A 257 -16.05 -14.24 4.76
C ARG A 257 -15.11 -13.13 5.14
N GLU A 258 -13.89 -13.18 4.61
CA GLU A 258 -13.01 -12.03 4.52
C GLU A 258 -13.13 -11.38 3.13
N GLU A 259 -12.87 -10.08 3.01
CA GLU A 259 -13.16 -9.32 1.79
C GLU A 259 -12.00 -8.44 1.30
N ILE A 260 -11.83 -8.40 -0.02
CA ILE A 260 -11.18 -7.30 -0.72
C ILE A 260 -12.26 -6.52 -1.47
N ASN A 261 -12.48 -5.30 -1.03
CA ASN A 261 -13.36 -4.31 -1.65
C ASN A 261 -12.56 -3.41 -2.61
N PHE A 262 -13.26 -2.85 -3.59
CA PHE A 262 -12.67 -2.02 -4.65
C PHE A 262 -13.53 -0.79 -4.90
N GLN A 263 -12.88 0.34 -5.16
CA GLN A 263 -13.53 1.55 -5.62
C GLN A 263 -12.75 2.11 -6.82
N PRO A 264 -13.36 2.21 -8.02
CA PRO A 264 -12.70 2.78 -9.18
C PRO A 264 -12.28 4.23 -8.93
N ALA A 265 -11.15 4.65 -9.48
CA ALA A 265 -10.65 6.03 -9.37
C ALA A 265 -11.66 7.09 -9.86
N ALA A 266 -12.53 6.70 -10.81
CA ALA A 266 -13.56 7.56 -11.38
C ALA A 266 -14.85 7.66 -10.54
N SER A 267 -14.91 6.97 -9.38
CA SER A 267 -16.06 7.00 -8.49
C SER A 267 -16.33 8.41 -7.94
N SER A 268 -17.61 8.73 -7.75
CA SER A 268 -18.07 9.94 -7.06
C SER A 268 -18.26 9.75 -5.55
N GLY A 269 -17.91 8.58 -5.01
CA GLY A 269 -18.19 8.19 -3.63
C GLY A 269 -19.66 7.79 -3.42
N GLY A 270 -19.94 7.31 -2.21
CA GLY A 270 -21.27 6.90 -1.76
C GLY A 270 -21.49 5.39 -1.80
N GLU A 271 -20.47 4.62 -2.16
CA GLU A 271 -20.51 3.17 -2.13
C GLU A 271 -20.85 2.65 -0.74
N ASN A 272 -21.76 1.66 -0.71
CA ASN A 272 -22.11 0.90 0.48
C ASN A 272 -21.61 -0.53 0.30
N TYR A 273 -20.65 -0.96 1.12
CA TYR A 273 -20.08 -2.31 1.04
C TYR A 273 -20.93 -3.37 1.76
N GLY A 274 -21.99 -2.95 2.46
CA GLY A 274 -23.11 -3.79 2.82
C GLY A 274 -23.08 -4.44 4.21
N TRP A 275 -21.96 -4.40 4.93
CA TRP A 275 -21.96 -4.74 6.35
C TRP A 275 -22.91 -3.81 7.09
N ARG A 276 -23.83 -4.27 7.94
CA ARG A 276 -23.96 -5.58 8.61
C ARG A 276 -24.90 -6.60 7.98
N ALA A 277 -25.68 -6.21 6.97
CA ALA A 277 -26.65 -7.12 6.35
C ALA A 277 -25.97 -8.16 5.45
N MET A 278 -24.74 -7.88 5.03
CA MET A 278 -23.93 -8.70 4.15
C MET A 278 -22.57 -8.97 4.79
N GLU A 279 -22.07 -10.18 4.59
CA GLU A 279 -20.71 -10.60 4.91
C GLU A 279 -20.15 -11.36 3.69
N GLY A 280 -19.34 -10.67 2.90
CA GLY A 280 -19.00 -11.00 1.54
C GLY A 280 -20.23 -10.96 0.65
N GLU A 281 -20.49 -12.07 -0.02
CA GLU A 281 -21.69 -12.30 -0.82
C GLU A 281 -22.84 -12.93 0.01
N LEU A 282 -22.64 -13.17 1.31
CA LEU A 282 -23.61 -13.86 2.16
C LEU A 282 -24.54 -12.88 2.88
N VAL A 283 -25.84 -13.17 2.87
CA VAL A 283 -26.83 -12.43 3.67
C VAL A 283 -26.78 -12.91 5.12
N THR A 284 -26.61 -11.99 6.06
CA THR A 284 -26.53 -12.30 7.51
C THR A 284 -27.91 -12.43 8.17
N GLY A 285 -28.95 -11.91 7.52
CA GLY A 285 -30.31 -11.79 8.08
C GLY A 285 -30.51 -10.55 8.96
N LEU A 286 -29.48 -9.70 9.08
CA LEU A 286 -29.53 -8.44 9.81
C LEU A 286 -30.07 -7.30 8.94
N THR A 287 -30.50 -6.21 9.58
CA THR A 287 -31.07 -5.03 8.92
C THR A 287 -30.30 -3.75 9.29
N PRO A 288 -30.42 -2.67 8.47
CA PRO A 288 -31.11 -2.60 7.19
C PRO A 288 -30.35 -3.37 6.12
N VAL A 289 -31.10 -4.09 5.27
CA VAL A 289 -30.54 -4.62 4.03
C VAL A 289 -30.35 -3.42 3.10
N PRO A 290 -29.13 -3.16 2.60
CA PRO A 290 -28.91 -2.13 1.59
C PRO A 290 -29.90 -2.31 0.44
N PRO A 291 -30.55 -1.23 -0.06
CA PRO A 291 -31.44 -1.36 -1.21
C PRO A 291 -30.69 -1.91 -2.44
N SER A 292 -31.41 -2.25 -3.51
CA SER A 292 -30.77 -2.61 -4.80
C SER A 292 -30.93 -1.49 -5.86
N PRO A 293 -29.85 -1.02 -6.51
CA PRO A 293 -28.46 -1.44 -6.34
C PRO A 293 -27.59 -0.53 -5.43
N PRO A 294 -27.99 0.02 -4.27
CA PRO A 294 -27.04 0.67 -3.35
C PRO A 294 -26.23 -0.31 -2.47
N ARG A 295 -25.64 -1.34 -3.07
CA ARG A 295 -24.54 -2.11 -2.49
C ARG A 295 -23.49 -2.44 -3.56
N VAL A 296 -22.22 -2.39 -3.18
CA VAL A 296 -21.08 -2.84 -3.98
C VAL A 296 -20.60 -4.18 -3.43
N ASP A 297 -20.51 -5.19 -4.30
CA ASP A 297 -19.93 -6.49 -3.95
C ASP A 297 -18.40 -6.40 -3.85
N PRO A 298 -17.77 -7.16 -2.93
CA PRO A 298 -16.31 -7.30 -2.91
C PRO A 298 -15.81 -7.96 -4.21
N ILE A 299 -14.61 -7.57 -4.64
CA ILE A 299 -13.96 -8.16 -5.83
C ILE A 299 -13.31 -9.51 -5.51
N HIS A 300 -13.07 -9.79 -4.24
CA HIS A 300 -12.64 -11.09 -3.78
C HIS A 300 -13.10 -11.37 -2.36
N THR A 301 -13.55 -12.60 -2.13
CA THR A 301 -13.78 -13.15 -0.80
C THR A 301 -13.08 -14.49 -0.62
N TYR A 302 -12.83 -14.85 0.63
CA TYR A 302 -12.37 -16.19 1.02
C TYR A 302 -13.00 -16.62 2.35
N VAL A 303 -13.04 -17.93 2.59
CA VAL A 303 -13.78 -18.52 3.73
C VAL A 303 -13.07 -18.33 5.07
N ASN A 304 -13.74 -17.68 6.03
CA ASN A 304 -13.32 -17.65 7.43
C ASN A 304 -13.96 -18.84 8.20
N PRO A 305 -13.21 -19.63 9.02
CA PRO A 305 -11.78 -19.56 9.32
C PRO A 305 -10.88 -20.49 8.47
N ASN A 306 -11.44 -21.20 7.48
CA ASN A 306 -10.73 -22.31 6.81
C ASN A 306 -9.67 -21.84 5.79
N GLU A 307 -9.98 -20.78 5.05
CA GLU A 307 -9.08 -20.18 4.05
C GLU A 307 -8.24 -19.03 4.61
N GLY A 308 -8.67 -18.44 5.73
CA GLY A 308 -7.99 -17.41 6.49
C GLY A 308 -8.92 -16.93 7.59
N ARG A 309 -8.58 -15.89 8.34
CA ARG A 309 -9.40 -15.38 9.46
C ARG A 309 -9.44 -13.86 9.60
N ALA A 310 -8.48 -13.15 9.03
CA ALA A 310 -8.40 -11.70 9.12
C ALA A 310 -7.62 -11.19 7.91
N VAL A 311 -8.32 -10.71 6.90
CA VAL A 311 -7.67 -10.09 5.74
C VAL A 311 -6.94 -8.83 6.17
N THR A 312 -5.67 -8.77 5.81
CA THR A 312 -4.83 -7.59 6.09
C THR A 312 -5.08 -6.50 5.04
N GLY A 313 -5.40 -6.89 3.80
CA GLY A 313 -5.32 -6.02 2.61
C GLY A 313 -3.91 -6.01 2.03
N GLY A 314 -3.62 -5.09 1.10
CA GLY A 314 -2.27 -4.92 0.57
C GLY A 314 -2.14 -3.85 -0.50
N HIS A 315 -1.27 -4.06 -1.49
CA HIS A 315 -0.82 -3.04 -2.44
C HIS A 315 -0.69 -3.57 -3.87
N VAL A 316 -0.93 -2.69 -4.85
CA VAL A 316 -0.63 -2.95 -6.26
C VAL A 316 0.86 -2.74 -6.51
N TYR A 317 1.54 -3.74 -7.07
CA TYR A 317 2.94 -3.62 -7.46
C TYR A 317 3.07 -2.64 -8.64
N ARG A 318 3.84 -1.57 -8.41
CA ARG A 318 4.21 -0.56 -9.43
C ARG A 318 5.73 -0.32 -9.45
N GLY A 319 6.49 -1.32 -8.99
CA GLY A 319 7.95 -1.30 -8.97
C GLY A 319 8.56 -1.39 -10.36
N ASN A 320 9.77 -0.86 -10.51
CA ASN A 320 10.52 -0.84 -11.77
C ASN A 320 11.48 -2.04 -11.94
N GLU A 321 11.42 -3.02 -11.05
CA GLU A 321 12.36 -4.17 -11.03
C GLU A 321 11.89 -5.31 -11.94
N ASN A 322 10.58 -5.43 -12.15
CA ASN A 322 10.00 -6.40 -13.07
C ASN A 322 8.62 -5.94 -13.56
N ASP A 323 8.56 -5.44 -14.79
CA ASP A 323 7.33 -4.92 -15.41
C ASP A 323 6.23 -5.99 -15.56
N ALA A 324 6.57 -7.28 -15.54
CA ALA A 324 5.59 -8.36 -15.60
C ALA A 324 4.73 -8.46 -14.32
N LEU A 325 5.09 -7.76 -13.24
CA LEU A 325 4.25 -7.63 -12.04
C LEU A 325 3.44 -6.32 -12.00
N ALA A 326 3.64 -5.39 -12.93
CA ALA A 326 2.98 -4.09 -12.90
C ALA A 326 1.44 -4.22 -12.92
N GLY A 327 0.76 -3.67 -11.92
CA GLY A 327 -0.70 -3.75 -11.79
C GLY A 327 -1.21 -4.98 -11.04
N THR A 328 -0.32 -5.84 -10.54
CA THR A 328 -0.69 -6.99 -9.70
C THR A 328 -0.90 -6.55 -8.26
N TYR A 329 -2.10 -6.75 -7.73
CA TYR A 329 -2.45 -6.53 -6.32
C TYR A 329 -2.00 -7.71 -5.47
N PHE A 330 -1.19 -7.44 -4.44
CA PHE A 330 -0.77 -8.40 -3.43
C PHE A 330 -1.52 -8.14 -2.14
N PHE A 331 -2.01 -9.19 -1.48
CA PHE A 331 -2.70 -9.09 -0.20
C PHE A 331 -2.45 -10.33 0.64
N ALA A 332 -2.78 -10.25 1.93
CA ALA A 332 -2.54 -11.33 2.87
C ALA A 332 -3.66 -11.52 3.88
N ASP A 333 -3.58 -12.66 4.55
CA ASP A 333 -4.28 -12.96 5.79
C ASP A 333 -3.32 -12.89 6.98
N PHE A 334 -3.70 -12.15 8.01
CA PHE A 334 -2.90 -11.94 9.22
C PHE A 334 -2.70 -13.25 10.01
N ALA A 335 -3.76 -14.03 10.22
CA ALA A 335 -3.75 -15.13 11.18
C ALA A 335 -3.02 -16.38 10.65
N TYR A 336 -3.09 -16.63 9.35
CA TYR A 336 -2.47 -17.79 8.70
C TYR A 336 -1.23 -17.44 7.89
N GLY A 337 -0.84 -16.16 7.80
CA GLY A 337 0.31 -15.69 7.02
C GLY A 337 0.19 -16.00 5.54
N ARG A 338 -1.05 -16.15 5.03
CA ARG A 338 -1.27 -16.51 3.64
C ARG A 338 -1.12 -15.29 2.76
N ILE A 339 -0.53 -15.48 1.60
CA ILE A 339 -0.26 -14.41 0.63
C ILE A 339 -0.89 -14.81 -0.70
N TRP A 340 -1.58 -13.87 -1.33
CA TRP A 340 -2.14 -14.04 -2.66
C TRP A 340 -1.85 -12.82 -3.52
N SER A 341 -2.06 -13.00 -4.82
CA SER A 341 -2.04 -11.90 -5.76
C SER A 341 -2.99 -12.10 -6.93
N PHE A 342 -3.44 -11.02 -7.54
CA PHE A 342 -4.17 -11.03 -8.82
C PHE A 342 -4.08 -9.65 -9.49
N ARG A 343 -4.35 -9.58 -10.79
CA ARG A 343 -4.69 -8.32 -11.47
C ARG A 343 -6.20 -8.20 -11.55
N TYR A 344 -6.71 -6.99 -11.38
CA TYR A 344 -8.13 -6.71 -11.52
C TYR A 344 -8.36 -5.85 -12.76
N ASP A 345 -9.28 -6.28 -13.62
CA ASP A 345 -9.78 -5.45 -14.70
C ASP A 345 -11.13 -4.83 -14.28
N PRO A 346 -11.16 -3.54 -13.94
CA PRO A 346 -12.40 -2.88 -13.51
C PRO A 346 -13.42 -2.70 -14.64
N GLN A 347 -13.03 -2.83 -15.92
CA GLN A 347 -13.96 -2.71 -17.04
C GLN A 347 -14.79 -3.98 -17.21
N THR A 348 -14.18 -5.15 -17.00
CA THR A 348 -14.84 -6.45 -17.14
C THR A 348 -15.24 -7.07 -15.81
N GLY A 349 -14.71 -6.55 -14.69
CA GLY A 349 -14.88 -7.11 -13.35
C GLY A 349 -14.09 -8.40 -13.13
N GLN A 350 -13.15 -8.74 -14.02
CA GLN A 350 -12.42 -10.01 -13.96
C GLN A 350 -11.16 -9.92 -13.11
N LYS A 351 -10.87 -11.01 -12.39
CA LYS A 351 -9.57 -11.25 -11.78
C LYS A 351 -8.73 -12.09 -12.73
N LEU A 352 -7.56 -11.58 -13.08
CA LEU A 352 -6.59 -12.24 -13.93
C LEU A 352 -5.41 -12.71 -13.09
N SER A 353 -4.81 -13.85 -13.48
CA SER A 353 -3.60 -14.40 -12.85
C SER A 353 -3.68 -14.51 -11.32
N PHE A 354 -4.78 -15.04 -10.79
CA PHE A 354 -4.92 -15.25 -9.35
C PHE A 354 -3.93 -16.33 -8.87
N ARG A 355 -3.06 -15.98 -7.91
CA ARG A 355 -2.01 -16.86 -7.37
C ARG A 355 -2.09 -16.93 -5.85
N HIS A 356 -1.89 -18.14 -5.31
CA HIS A 356 -1.59 -18.36 -3.89
C HIS A 356 -0.08 -18.52 -3.74
N LEU A 357 0.55 -17.60 -3.00
CA LEU A 357 2.00 -17.42 -2.90
C LEU A 357 2.58 -17.91 -1.56
N THR A 358 1.73 -18.41 -0.67
CA THR A 358 2.16 -18.91 0.64
C THR A 358 3.16 -20.05 0.47
N GLY A 359 4.34 -19.90 1.07
CA GLY A 359 5.43 -20.89 1.00
C GLY A 359 6.20 -20.90 -0.32
N THR A 360 5.86 -20.05 -1.31
CA THR A 360 6.63 -19.92 -2.56
C THR A 360 7.64 -18.78 -2.53
N ILE A 361 7.57 -17.91 -1.51
CA ILE A 361 8.46 -16.77 -1.30
C ILE A 361 9.53 -17.15 -0.26
N PRO A 362 10.72 -17.61 -0.66
CA PRO A 362 11.81 -17.86 0.28
C PRO A 362 12.26 -16.57 0.96
N THR A 363 12.61 -16.67 2.25
CA THR A 363 13.28 -15.61 3.02
C THR A 363 14.78 -15.88 3.06
N ASP A 364 15.60 -14.82 3.01
CA ASP A 364 17.05 -14.92 3.25
C ASP A 364 17.39 -15.12 4.73
N ALA A 365 16.58 -14.56 5.62
CA ALA A 365 16.64 -14.73 7.06
C ALA A 365 15.27 -14.47 7.70
N GLY A 366 15.02 -15.01 8.90
CA GLY A 366 13.72 -14.83 9.57
C GLY A 366 12.58 -15.59 8.88
N SER A 367 11.35 -15.35 9.31
CA SER A 367 10.17 -16.02 8.77
C SER A 367 8.97 -15.09 8.74
N ILE A 368 8.22 -15.11 7.64
CA ILE A 368 6.95 -14.40 7.52
C ILE A 368 5.85 -15.26 8.15
N GLY A 369 5.07 -14.69 9.06
CA GLY A 369 3.99 -15.35 9.77
C GLY A 369 2.80 -14.44 10.05
N LEU A 370 2.98 -13.38 10.85
CA LEU A 370 1.88 -12.50 11.30
C LEU A 370 1.87 -11.22 10.47
N ILE A 371 1.39 -11.30 9.22
CA ILE A 371 1.45 -10.19 8.26
C ILE A 371 0.46 -9.09 8.66
N SER A 372 0.96 -8.07 9.35
CA SER A 372 0.16 -6.94 9.86
C SER A 372 -0.09 -5.86 8.81
N SER A 373 0.73 -5.82 7.75
CA SER A 373 0.57 -4.93 6.61
C SER A 373 1.45 -5.33 5.43
N PHE A 374 1.06 -4.86 4.25
CA PHE A 374 2.03 -4.51 3.22
C PHE A 374 2.40 -3.03 3.33
N GLY A 375 3.50 -2.63 2.70
CA GLY A 375 3.80 -1.24 2.44
C GLY A 375 4.51 -1.08 1.11
N GLU A 376 4.69 0.17 0.69
CA GLU A 376 5.28 0.49 -0.60
C GLU A 376 6.18 1.73 -0.45
N ASP A 377 7.27 1.77 -1.19
CA ASP A 377 8.16 2.92 -1.25
C ASP A 377 7.93 3.80 -2.49
N ASN A 378 8.64 4.92 -2.63
CA ASN A 378 8.47 5.85 -3.76
C ASN A 378 8.83 5.23 -5.12
N LEU A 379 9.55 4.11 -5.15
CA LEU A 379 9.90 3.39 -6.38
C LEU A 379 8.89 2.30 -6.74
N GLY A 380 7.86 2.08 -5.90
CA GLY A 380 6.81 1.09 -6.13
C GLY A 380 7.17 -0.31 -5.67
N ARG A 381 8.26 -0.42 -4.89
CA ARG A 381 8.74 -1.70 -4.34
C ARG A 381 7.91 -2.04 -3.10
N LEU A 382 7.58 -3.32 -2.95
CA LEU A 382 6.68 -3.79 -1.90
C LEU A 382 7.44 -4.30 -0.68
N TYR A 383 6.83 -4.12 0.48
CA TYR A 383 7.30 -4.59 1.78
C TYR A 383 6.22 -5.40 2.46
N ILE A 384 6.63 -6.43 3.17
CA ILE A 384 5.81 -7.17 4.14
C ILE A 384 6.22 -6.72 5.54
N VAL A 385 5.22 -6.33 6.33
CA VAL A 385 5.36 -5.99 7.74
C VAL A 385 4.88 -7.19 8.56
N ASP A 386 5.79 -7.80 9.29
CA ASP A 386 5.48 -8.92 10.18
C ASP A 386 5.40 -8.43 11.63
N LEU A 387 4.24 -8.63 12.27
CA LEU A 387 3.99 -8.22 13.65
C LEU A 387 5.00 -8.82 14.64
N GLY A 388 5.63 -9.95 14.30
CA GLY A 388 6.72 -10.58 15.05
C GLY A 388 8.02 -9.76 15.11
N GLY A 389 8.08 -8.61 14.46
CA GLY A 389 9.16 -7.63 14.62
C GLY A 389 10.10 -7.53 13.44
N GLU A 390 9.71 -8.03 12.27
CA GLU A 390 10.54 -8.10 11.06
C GLU A 390 9.89 -7.33 9.89
N ILE A 391 10.71 -6.67 9.09
CA ILE A 391 10.29 -6.05 7.82
C ILE A 391 11.03 -6.74 6.68
N PHE A 392 10.28 -7.21 5.70
CA PHE A 392 10.81 -7.87 4.51
C PHE A 392 10.55 -7.03 3.28
N ARG A 393 11.55 -6.84 2.43
CA ARG A 393 11.36 -6.33 1.07
C ARG A 393 11.04 -7.51 0.15
N LEU A 394 9.95 -7.40 -0.60
CA LEU A 394 9.64 -8.33 -1.67
C LEU A 394 10.45 -7.97 -2.92
N ILE A 395 11.18 -8.95 -3.45
CA ILE A 395 12.04 -8.78 -4.61
C ILE A 395 11.60 -9.78 -5.69
N PRO A 396 11.14 -9.31 -6.86
CA PRO A 396 10.89 -10.19 -7.98
C PRO A 396 12.18 -10.73 -8.60
N ALA A 397 12.10 -11.88 -9.25
CA ALA A 397 13.17 -12.38 -10.10
C ALA A 397 13.52 -11.36 -11.19
N LEU A 398 14.81 -11.22 -11.50
CA LEU A 398 15.25 -10.41 -12.62
C LEU A 398 14.75 -11.03 -13.94
N PRO A 399 14.16 -10.24 -14.85
CA PRO A 399 13.84 -10.74 -16.18
C PRO A 399 15.07 -11.36 -16.85
N GLY A 400 14.98 -12.62 -17.27
CA GLY A 400 16.12 -13.35 -17.87
C GLY A 400 16.95 -14.21 -16.92
N ASP A 401 16.75 -14.12 -15.60
CA ASP A 401 17.45 -14.93 -14.59
C ASP A 401 16.66 -16.23 -14.33
N ALA A 402 17.00 -17.32 -15.03
CA ALA A 402 16.29 -18.59 -14.92
C ALA A 402 16.72 -19.38 -13.67
N ASN A 403 17.99 -19.25 -13.26
CA ASN A 403 18.51 -20.03 -12.14
C ASN A 403 18.26 -19.36 -10.77
N LEU A 404 17.84 -18.09 -10.76
CA LEU A 404 17.61 -17.24 -9.59
C LEU A 404 18.89 -16.96 -8.79
N ASP A 405 20.03 -16.81 -9.48
CA ASP A 405 21.33 -16.43 -8.92
C ASP A 405 21.58 -14.91 -8.92
N GLU A 406 20.56 -14.14 -9.31
CA GLU A 406 20.54 -12.69 -9.34
C GLU A 406 21.44 -12.07 -10.41
N VAL A 407 21.88 -12.86 -11.41
CA VAL A 407 22.72 -12.39 -12.52
C VAL A 407 22.27 -13.01 -13.82
N VAL A 408 21.85 -12.20 -14.79
CA VAL A 408 21.48 -12.71 -16.12
C VAL A 408 22.74 -13.01 -16.93
N ASN A 409 23.05 -14.29 -17.15
CA ASN A 409 24.30 -14.72 -17.77
C ASN A 409 24.18 -15.98 -18.65
N ILE A 410 25.32 -16.54 -19.02
CA ILE A 410 25.41 -17.71 -19.91
C ILE A 410 24.74 -18.96 -19.34
N ARG A 411 24.61 -19.07 -18.01
CA ARG A 411 23.89 -20.17 -17.36
C ARG A 411 22.40 -20.08 -17.62
N ASP A 412 21.83 -18.88 -17.62
CA ASP A 412 20.42 -18.67 -17.94
C ASP A 412 20.15 -18.95 -19.40
N LEU A 413 21.05 -18.50 -20.29
CA LEU A 413 20.94 -18.81 -21.71
C LEU A 413 21.01 -20.31 -21.95
N TYR A 414 21.85 -21.03 -21.20
CA TYR A 414 21.91 -22.49 -21.25
C TYR A 414 20.59 -23.13 -20.83
N LEU A 415 19.96 -22.66 -19.73
CA LEU A 415 18.67 -23.18 -19.28
C LEU A 415 17.57 -22.94 -20.32
N LEU A 416 17.45 -21.71 -20.82
CA LEU A 416 16.51 -21.35 -21.87
C LEU A 416 16.73 -22.20 -23.14
N ALA A 417 17.97 -22.27 -23.63
CA ALA A 417 18.30 -23.03 -24.84
C ALA A 417 18.07 -24.53 -24.68
N SER A 418 18.27 -25.07 -23.46
CA SER A 418 18.03 -26.49 -23.16
C SER A 418 16.54 -26.86 -23.18
N ASN A 419 15.66 -25.88 -23.02
CA ASN A 419 14.20 -26.05 -23.02
C ASN A 419 13.53 -25.36 -24.23
N TRP A 420 14.31 -24.97 -25.24
CA TRP A 420 13.82 -24.26 -26.42
C TRP A 420 12.69 -25.01 -27.13
N GLN A 421 11.68 -24.27 -27.62
CA GLN A 421 10.48 -24.82 -28.26
C GLN A 421 9.59 -25.67 -27.36
N THR A 422 9.78 -25.64 -26.04
CA THR A 422 8.71 -26.04 -25.12
C THR A 422 7.46 -25.24 -25.47
N SER A 423 6.36 -25.92 -25.75
CA SER A 423 5.14 -25.30 -26.31
C SER A 423 3.95 -25.33 -25.35
N SER A 424 4.14 -25.88 -24.15
CA SER A 424 3.13 -25.94 -23.10
C SER A 424 3.80 -26.21 -21.74
N ALA A 425 3.31 -25.54 -20.69
CA ALA A 425 3.77 -25.71 -19.31
C ALA A 425 5.27 -25.43 -19.11
N ALA A 426 5.84 -24.54 -19.93
CA ALA A 426 7.12 -23.95 -19.59
C ALA A 426 6.99 -23.15 -18.28
N THR A 427 8.12 -22.93 -17.62
CA THR A 427 8.20 -22.21 -16.35
C THR A 427 9.36 -21.23 -16.40
N TRP A 428 9.36 -20.25 -15.50
CA TRP A 428 10.47 -19.31 -15.36
C TRP A 428 11.84 -19.98 -15.28
N ARG A 429 11.96 -21.07 -14.51
CA ARG A 429 13.22 -21.82 -14.34
C ARG A 429 13.66 -22.59 -15.58
N MET A 430 12.75 -22.83 -16.52
CA MET A 430 13.06 -23.39 -17.83
C MET A 430 13.50 -22.31 -18.83
N GLY A 431 13.28 -21.02 -18.53
CA GLY A 431 13.56 -19.89 -19.40
C GLY A 431 12.32 -19.28 -20.07
N ASP A 432 11.12 -19.55 -19.55
CA ASP A 432 9.89 -18.85 -19.96
C ASP A 432 9.76 -17.55 -19.16
N PHE A 433 10.31 -16.46 -19.69
CA PHE A 433 10.37 -15.16 -19.01
C PHE A 433 9.16 -14.28 -19.35
N THR A 434 8.38 -14.68 -20.35
CA THR A 434 7.13 -14.02 -20.76
C THR A 434 5.90 -14.69 -20.14
N ASP A 435 6.04 -15.96 -19.72
CA ASP A 435 5.04 -16.83 -19.12
C ASP A 435 3.78 -16.99 -19.95
N ASP A 436 3.99 -17.13 -21.25
CA ASP A 436 2.95 -17.59 -22.15
C ASP A 436 2.88 -19.14 -22.22
N GLY A 437 3.68 -19.82 -21.37
CA GLY A 437 3.81 -21.26 -21.29
C GLY A 437 4.68 -21.85 -22.39
N ARG A 438 5.43 -21.01 -23.12
CA ARG A 438 6.31 -21.39 -24.23
C ARG A 438 7.71 -20.85 -24.01
N ILE A 439 8.67 -21.43 -24.72
CA ILE A 439 10.05 -20.92 -24.75
C ILE A 439 10.43 -20.66 -26.19
N ASP A 440 10.45 -19.38 -26.55
CA ASP A 440 10.71 -18.93 -27.90
C ASP A 440 11.55 -17.64 -27.98
N MET A 441 11.53 -16.99 -29.15
CA MET A 441 12.30 -15.78 -29.39
C MET A 441 11.92 -14.62 -28.48
N LEU A 442 10.70 -14.58 -27.95
CA LEU A 442 10.28 -13.54 -27.00
C LEU A 442 11.07 -13.67 -25.70
N ASP A 443 11.23 -14.88 -25.16
CA ASP A 443 12.02 -15.12 -23.95
C ASP A 443 13.51 -14.87 -24.17
N LEU A 444 14.04 -15.29 -25.33
CA LEU A 444 15.42 -15.00 -25.69
C LEU A 444 15.67 -13.49 -25.78
N ASN A 445 14.71 -12.71 -26.28
CA ASN A 445 14.80 -11.26 -26.31
C ASN A 445 14.77 -10.66 -24.90
N VAL A 446 13.96 -11.19 -23.98
CA VAL A 446 13.96 -10.77 -22.56
C VAL A 446 15.34 -11.01 -21.96
N LEU A 447 15.86 -12.23 -22.05
CA LEU A 447 17.19 -12.57 -21.53
C LEU A 447 18.30 -11.71 -22.14
N ALA A 448 18.28 -11.52 -23.46
CA ALA A 448 19.31 -10.73 -24.15
C ALA A 448 19.24 -9.24 -23.78
N SER A 449 18.05 -8.69 -23.54
CA SER A 449 17.87 -7.30 -23.15
C SER A 449 18.34 -6.99 -21.73
N ASN A 450 18.40 -8.02 -20.88
CA ASN A 450 18.85 -7.92 -19.50
C ASN A 450 20.23 -8.57 -19.30
N TRP A 451 20.97 -8.85 -20.38
CA TRP A 451 22.23 -9.58 -20.29
C TRP A 451 23.26 -8.83 -19.43
N GLN A 452 23.83 -9.53 -18.45
CA GLN A 452 24.72 -9.00 -17.40
C GLN A 452 24.06 -8.06 -16.39
N ASP A 453 22.73 -7.97 -16.37
CA ASP A 453 22.03 -7.31 -15.29
C ASP A 453 22.17 -8.09 -13.98
N ILE A 454 22.24 -7.35 -12.88
CA ILE A 454 22.44 -7.87 -11.53
C ILE A 454 21.36 -7.31 -10.62
N SER A 455 20.68 -8.18 -9.88
CA SER A 455 19.62 -7.80 -8.96
C SER A 455 20.21 -7.08 -7.76
N GLY A 456 19.60 -5.96 -7.36
CA GLY A 456 20.14 -5.13 -6.28
C GLY A 456 21.41 -4.35 -6.66
N GLY A 457 21.77 -4.28 -7.94
CA GLY A 457 22.64 -3.23 -8.44
C GLY A 457 22.04 -1.89 -8.04
N SER A 458 22.71 -1.19 -7.12
CA SER A 458 22.25 0.11 -6.66
C SER A 458 22.00 0.95 -7.91
N SER A 459 20.83 1.60 -7.99
CA SER A 459 20.66 2.63 -9.02
C SER A 459 21.88 3.56 -8.98
N LEU A 460 22.29 4.15 -10.12
CA LEU A 460 23.41 5.11 -10.11
C LEU A 460 23.27 6.12 -8.95
N TRP A 461 22.02 6.45 -8.59
CA TRP A 461 21.66 7.30 -7.46
C TRP A 461 21.91 6.68 -6.08
N GLU A 462 21.57 5.42 -5.84
CA GLU A 462 21.92 4.70 -4.61
C GLU A 462 23.44 4.53 -4.50
N ALA A 463 24.14 4.27 -5.61
CA ALA A 463 25.60 4.19 -5.64
C ALA A 463 26.27 5.55 -5.38
N LEU A 464 25.74 6.64 -5.96
CA LEU A 464 26.22 8.00 -5.71
C LEU A 464 25.92 8.48 -4.28
N ALA A 465 24.77 8.10 -3.72
CA ALA A 465 24.39 8.38 -2.34
C ALA A 465 25.29 7.64 -1.33
N GLN A 466 25.63 6.37 -1.61
CA GLN A 466 26.61 5.61 -0.81
C GLN A 466 28.02 6.22 -0.85
N LEU A 467 28.36 6.98 -1.90
CA LEU A 467 29.63 7.68 -2.05
C LEU A 467 29.63 9.12 -1.51
N GLY A 468 28.50 9.60 -0.95
CA GLY A 468 28.40 10.95 -0.38
C GLY A 468 28.51 12.08 -1.40
N LEU A 469 28.20 11.83 -2.67
CA LEU A 469 28.29 12.82 -3.74
C LEU A 469 26.97 13.61 -3.87
N PRO A 470 27.02 14.95 -4.05
CA PRO A 470 25.82 15.77 -4.10
C PRO A 470 25.00 15.49 -5.36
N GLN A 471 23.68 15.54 -5.20
CA GLN A 471 22.71 15.40 -6.28
C GLN A 471 22.82 16.59 -7.23
N VAL A 472 23.34 16.39 -8.43
CA VAL A 472 23.24 17.39 -9.51
C VAL A 472 21.95 17.10 -10.26
N ALA A 473 21.00 18.02 -10.19
CA ALA A 473 19.79 17.98 -11.00
C ALA A 473 20.21 17.90 -12.48
N VAL A 474 19.87 16.79 -13.15
CA VAL A 474 20.00 16.68 -14.60
C VAL A 474 18.91 17.57 -15.20
N PRO A 475 19.24 18.62 -15.97
CA PRO A 475 18.23 19.40 -16.67
C PRO A 475 17.53 18.51 -17.70
N GLU A 476 16.22 18.68 -17.84
CA GLU A 476 15.36 17.95 -18.77
C GLU A 476 15.93 17.88 -20.21
N PRO A 477 15.57 16.84 -21.00
CA PRO A 477 16.14 16.56 -22.32
C PRO A 477 15.64 17.49 -23.44
N ALA A 478 15.54 18.80 -23.17
CA ALA A 478 15.32 19.84 -24.17
C ALA A 478 16.61 20.62 -24.53
N ALA A 479 17.72 20.43 -23.80
CA ALA A 479 18.94 21.22 -24.00
C ALA A 479 20.04 20.56 -24.87
N LEU A 480 19.87 19.30 -25.29
CA LEU A 480 20.90 18.55 -26.06
C LEU A 480 20.89 18.79 -27.58
N SER A 481 19.92 19.55 -28.11
CA SER A 481 19.85 19.86 -29.54
C SER A 481 20.71 21.07 -29.98
N ALA A 482 21.34 21.80 -29.05
CA ALA A 482 22.08 23.03 -29.37
C ALA A 482 23.61 22.89 -29.42
N VAL A 483 24.19 21.75 -29.02
CA VAL A 483 25.66 21.61 -28.87
C VAL A 483 26.32 20.78 -29.99
N LEU A 484 25.55 20.14 -30.87
CA LEU A 484 26.11 19.30 -31.95
C LEU A 484 26.37 20.00 -33.30
N LEU A 485 26.34 21.34 -33.36
CA LEU A 485 26.47 22.09 -34.62
C LEU A 485 27.73 22.97 -34.75
N THR A 486 28.74 22.83 -33.89
CA THR A 486 29.94 23.70 -33.90
C THR A 486 31.29 23.01 -34.10
N LEU A 487 31.34 21.73 -34.49
CA LEU A 487 32.61 21.05 -34.80
C LEU A 487 32.58 20.36 -36.17
N LEU A 488 32.64 21.17 -37.24
CA LEU A 488 33.09 20.72 -38.57
C LEU A 488 34.42 21.42 -38.89
N PRO A 489 35.52 20.68 -39.12
CA PRO A 489 36.80 21.29 -39.48
C PRO A 489 36.80 21.72 -40.96
N SER A 490 37.26 22.96 -41.18
CA SER A 490 37.44 23.56 -42.50
C SER A 490 38.46 22.79 -43.34
N MET A 491 38.01 22.05 -44.35
CA MET A 491 38.88 21.58 -45.44
C MET A 491 39.12 22.73 -46.44
N ARG A 492 40.29 23.36 -46.35
CA ARG A 492 40.80 24.26 -47.40
C ARG A 492 41.23 23.45 -48.62
N SER A 493 40.57 23.64 -49.75
CA SER A 493 41.10 23.24 -51.06
C SER A 493 41.87 24.42 -51.69
N ARG A 494 43.18 24.21 -51.90
CA ARG A 494 44.02 25.03 -52.78
C ARG A 494 43.71 24.65 -54.23
N ARG A 495 43.29 25.60 -55.07
CA ARG A 495 43.48 25.50 -56.53
C ARG A 495 44.52 26.54 -56.95
N ARG A 496 45.54 26.04 -57.67
CA ARG A 496 46.56 26.81 -58.38
C ARG A 496 45.91 27.62 -59.52
N ARG A 497 46.34 28.86 -59.68
CA ARG A 497 47.00 29.33 -60.90
C ARG A 497 48.26 30.07 -60.50
#